data_AF-A0A7W0A509-F1
#
_entry.id   AF-A0A7W0A509-F1
#
_cell.length_a   1.000
_cell.length_b   1.000
_cell.length_c   1.000
_cell.angle_alpha   90.00
_cell.angle_beta   90.00
_cell.angle_gamma   90.00
#
_symmetry.space_group_name_H-M   'P 1'
#
loop_
_entity.id
_entity.type
_entity.pdbx_description
1 polymer ?
#
loop_
_entity_poly.entity_id
_entity_poly.type
_entity_poly.pdbx_seq_one_letter_code
_entity_poly.pdbx_strand_id
1 'polypeptide(L)'
;RGNAEAQELGEVANQRKLLDMVKTRGQLNIDDAVLELNSTRDDVQNDLHALVGRGLFSGYVDWDKGVLYSVEARELSGRKTCPNCGGPVELAGKGLIKCPYCGAEIFL
;
A
#
# COMPACT_ATOMS: atom_id res chain seq x y z
N ARG A 1 20.67 -23.79 -2.81
CA ARG A 1 19.35 -23.80 -3.47
C ARG A 1 18.21 -23.70 -2.46
N GLY A 2 18.25 -24.40 -1.30
CA GLY A 2 17.15 -24.33 -0.31
C GLY A 2 16.91 -22.99 0.41
N ASN A 3 17.91 -22.13 0.63
CA ASN A 3 17.70 -20.86 1.35
C ASN A 3 16.96 -19.81 0.51
N ALA A 4 17.24 -19.73 -0.80
CA ALA A 4 16.56 -18.78 -1.69
C ALA A 4 15.07 -19.12 -1.85
N GLU A 5 14.76 -20.40 -2.10
CA GLU A 5 13.36 -20.86 -2.16
C GLU A 5 12.59 -20.61 -0.85
N ALA A 6 13.23 -20.80 0.31
CA ALA A 6 12.59 -20.52 1.59
C ALA A 6 12.30 -19.02 1.80
N GLN A 7 13.19 -18.14 1.34
CA GLN A 7 12.99 -16.70 1.39
C GLN A 7 11.86 -16.25 0.46
N GLU A 8 11.86 -16.73 -0.79
CA GLU A 8 10.82 -16.42 -1.78
C GLU A 8 9.42 -16.86 -1.30
N LEU A 9 9.32 -18.04 -0.67
CA LEU A 9 8.07 -18.52 -0.08
C LEU A 9 7.60 -17.66 1.10
N GLY A 10 8.54 -17.16 1.92
CA GLY A 10 8.23 -16.26 3.04
C GLY A 10 7.68 -14.91 2.57
N GLU A 11 8.27 -14.33 1.53
CA GLU A 11 7.83 -13.07 0.92
C GLU A 11 6.39 -13.18 0.39
N VAL A 12 6.09 -14.25 -0.36
CA VAL A 12 4.73 -14.49 -0.89
C VAL A 12 3.71 -14.69 0.24
N ALA A 13 4.11 -15.35 1.33
CA ALA A 13 3.24 -15.53 2.50
C ALA A 13 2.92 -14.18 3.17
N ASN A 14 3.92 -13.31 3.33
CA ASN A 14 3.75 -11.97 3.90
C ASN A 14 2.87 -11.09 3.01
N GLN A 15 3.12 -11.06 1.70
CA GLN A 15 2.30 -10.32 0.73
C GLN A 15 0.84 -10.74 0.76
N ARG A 16 0.58 -12.05 0.83
CA ARG A 16 -0.79 -12.57 0.94
C ARG A 16 -1.46 -12.11 2.24
N LYS A 17 -0.75 -12.23 3.37
CA LYS A 17 -1.28 -11.83 4.67
C LYS A 17 -1.56 -10.32 4.73
N LEU A 18 -0.67 -9.50 4.18
CA LEU A 18 -0.86 -8.06 4.04
C LEU A 18 -2.11 -7.74 3.21
N LEU A 19 -2.29 -8.41 2.08
CA LEU A 19 -3.47 -8.23 1.25
C LEU A 19 -4.77 -8.58 2.00
N ASP A 20 -4.79 -9.68 2.75
CA ASP A 20 -5.95 -10.09 3.56
C ASP A 20 -6.26 -9.05 4.66
N MET A 21 -5.24 -8.54 5.37
CA MET A 21 -5.41 -7.49 6.38
C MET A 21 -6.06 -6.23 5.79
N VAL A 22 -5.53 -5.76 4.67
CA VAL A 22 -5.95 -4.52 4.02
C VAL A 22 -7.37 -4.62 3.46
N LYS A 23 -7.72 -5.75 2.83
CA LYS A 23 -9.07 -5.99 2.29
C LYS A 23 -10.15 -6.09 3.35
N THR A 24 -9.80 -6.56 4.55
CA THR A 24 -10.77 -6.81 5.62
C THR A 24 -11.08 -5.56 6.44
N ARG A 25 -10.06 -4.76 6.77
CA ARG A 25 -10.17 -3.72 7.79
C ARG A 25 -10.43 -2.32 7.22
N GLY A 26 -10.29 -2.13 5.90
CA GLY A 26 -10.46 -0.83 5.23
C GLY A 26 -9.37 0.19 5.56
N GLN A 27 -8.80 0.12 6.76
CA GLN A 27 -7.63 0.87 7.20
C GLN A 27 -6.69 -0.07 7.96
N LEU A 28 -5.38 0.14 7.85
CA LEU A 28 -4.35 -0.64 8.51
C LEU A 28 -3.28 0.29 9.05
N ASN A 29 -2.91 0.14 10.32
CA ASN A 29 -1.71 0.78 10.86
C ASN A 29 -0.47 0.00 10.40
N ILE A 30 0.52 0.71 9.86
CA ILE A 30 1.75 0.13 9.35
C ILE A 30 2.56 -0.53 10.47
N ASP A 31 2.57 0.04 11.67
CA ASP A 31 3.31 -0.52 12.80
C ASP A 31 2.66 -1.84 13.28
N ASP A 32 1.33 -1.95 13.23
CA ASP A 32 0.63 -3.21 13.48
C ASP A 32 0.97 -4.25 12.41
N ALA A 33 1.03 -3.84 11.13
CA ALA A 33 1.41 -4.72 10.03
C ALA A 33 2.85 -5.25 10.19
N VAL A 34 3.78 -4.38 10.57
CA VAL A 34 5.18 -4.72 10.86
C VAL A 34 5.27 -5.80 11.95
N LEU A 35 4.51 -5.65 13.04
CA LEU A 35 4.45 -6.63 14.12
C LEU A 35 3.79 -7.94 13.67
N GLU A 36 2.68 -7.87 12.93
CA GLU A 36 1.93 -9.06 12.50
C GLU A 36 2.68 -9.88 11.45
N LEU A 37 3.49 -9.22 10.61
CA LEU A 37 4.31 -9.83 9.56
C LEU A 37 5.72 -10.18 10.04
N ASN A 38 6.10 -9.77 11.25
CA ASN A 38 7.46 -9.89 11.79
C ASN A 38 8.51 -9.37 10.78
N SER A 39 8.28 -8.15 10.30
CA SER A 39 8.99 -7.56 9.17
C SER A 39 9.47 -6.14 9.51
N THR A 40 9.90 -5.36 8.53
CA THR A 40 10.28 -3.95 8.72
C THR A 40 9.31 -3.01 7.98
N ARG A 41 9.35 -1.72 8.31
CA ARG A 41 8.52 -0.72 7.60
C ARG A 41 8.86 -0.67 6.10
N ASP A 42 10.15 -0.75 5.76
CA ASP A 42 10.61 -0.82 4.37
C ASP A 42 10.09 -2.07 3.66
N ASP A 43 10.11 -3.24 4.31
CA ASP A 43 9.58 -4.47 3.73
C ASP A 43 8.06 -4.37 3.49
N VAL A 44 7.30 -3.84 4.45
CA VAL A 44 5.85 -3.60 4.27
C VAL A 44 5.60 -2.63 3.12
N GLN A 45 6.41 -1.58 2.98
CA GLN A 45 6.33 -0.65 1.87
C GLN A 45 6.61 -1.34 0.52
N ASN A 46 7.66 -2.16 0.44
CA ASN A 46 8.00 -2.94 -0.75
C ASN A 46 6.89 -3.92 -1.12
N ASP A 47 6.31 -4.62 -0.14
CA ASP A 47 5.19 -5.53 -0.35
C ASP A 47 3.95 -4.80 -0.86
N LEU A 48 3.64 -3.62 -0.31
CA LEU A 48 2.55 -2.78 -0.83
C LEU A 48 2.78 -2.38 -2.27
N HIS A 49 3.98 -1.92 -2.61
CA HIS A 49 4.35 -1.54 -3.97
C HIS A 49 4.25 -2.74 -4.92
N ALA A 50 4.66 -3.93 -4.48
CA ALA A 50 4.54 -5.18 -5.24
C ALA A 50 3.08 -5.59 -5.46
N LEU A 51 2.22 -5.48 -4.45
CA LEU A 51 0.79 -5.78 -4.54
C LEU A 51 0.07 -4.84 -5.52
N VAL A 52 0.41 -3.55 -5.49
CA VAL A 52 -0.14 -2.54 -6.40
C VAL A 52 0.35 -2.74 -7.82
N GLY A 53 1.64 -3.02 -8.01
CA GLY A 53 2.19 -3.34 -9.33
C GLY A 53 1.50 -4.54 -9.99
N ARG A 54 0.95 -5.46 -9.18
CA ARG A 54 0.15 -6.61 -9.64
C ARG A 54 -1.35 -6.30 -9.77
N GLY A 55 -1.79 -5.08 -9.45
CA GLY A 55 -3.20 -4.67 -9.50
C GLY A 55 -4.08 -5.35 -8.45
N LEU A 56 -3.50 -5.83 -7.34
CA LEU A 56 -4.22 -6.56 -6.29
C LEU A 56 -4.82 -5.63 -5.22
N PHE A 57 -4.36 -4.38 -5.18
CA PHE A 57 -4.73 -3.39 -4.17
C PHE A 57 -4.80 -1.98 -4.78
N SER A 58 -5.71 -1.16 -4.23
CA SER A 58 -5.84 0.28 -4.52
C SER A 58 -6.15 1.02 -3.21
N GLY A 59 -5.65 2.24 -3.08
CA GLY A 59 -5.76 2.99 -1.83
C GLY A 59 -4.74 4.11 -1.73
N TYR A 60 -4.44 4.54 -0.51
CA TYR A 60 -3.36 5.48 -0.25
C TYR A 60 -2.75 5.27 1.14
N VAL A 61 -1.48 5.65 1.31
CA VAL A 61 -0.76 5.58 2.58
C VAL A 61 -0.38 6.99 3.03
N ASP A 62 -0.72 7.30 4.28
CA ASP A 62 -0.21 8.45 5.00
C ASP A 62 1.00 7.98 5.82
N TRP A 63 2.21 8.23 5.31
CA TRP A 63 3.46 7.81 5.94
C TRP A 63 3.77 8.55 7.24
N ASP A 64 3.27 9.79 7.37
CA ASP A 64 3.39 10.59 8.59
C ASP A 64 2.59 9.97 9.73
N LYS A 65 1.34 9.57 9.45
CA LYS A 65 0.50 8.87 10.42
C LYS A 65 0.80 7.37 10.54
N GLY A 66 1.51 6.79 9.57
CA GLY A 66 1.71 5.35 9.47
C GLY A 66 0.41 4.59 9.23
N VAL A 67 -0.51 5.14 8.43
CA VAL A 67 -1.82 4.52 8.17
C VAL A 67 -2.03 4.30 6.67
N LEU A 68 -2.38 3.08 6.32
CA LEU A 68 -2.86 2.71 5.00
C LEU A 68 -4.39 2.75 4.98
N TYR A 69 -4.93 3.36 3.92
CA TYR A 69 -6.35 3.46 3.64
C TYR A 69 -6.66 2.68 2.36
N SER A 70 -7.47 1.63 2.47
CA SER A 70 -7.99 0.87 1.34
C SER A 70 -9.18 1.62 0.74
N VAL A 71 -9.09 1.95 -0.54
CA VAL A 71 -10.15 2.65 -1.28
C VAL A 71 -10.25 2.03 -2.67
N GLU A 72 -11.47 1.84 -3.17
CA GLU A 72 -11.62 1.27 -4.50
C GLU A 72 -11.00 2.17 -5.57
N ALA A 73 -10.30 1.57 -6.54
CA ALA A 73 -9.65 2.31 -7.64
C ALA A 73 -10.60 3.28 -8.35
N ARG A 74 -11.86 2.88 -8.53
CA ARG A 74 -12.92 3.68 -9.17
C ARG A 74 -13.26 4.98 -8.41
N GLU A 75 -13.06 5.00 -7.10
CA GLU A 75 -13.32 6.20 -6.28
C GLU A 75 -12.16 7.19 -6.30
N LEU A 76 -10.95 6.70 -6.58
CA LEU A 76 -9.73 7.50 -6.68
C LEU A 76 -9.50 8.00 -8.11
N SER A 77 -9.84 7.18 -9.10
CA SER A 77 -9.62 7.46 -10.53
C SER A 77 -10.36 8.72 -10.97
N GLY A 78 -9.65 9.66 -11.59
CA GLY A 78 -10.24 10.90 -12.10
C GLY A 78 -10.42 12.00 -11.05
N ARG A 79 -10.07 11.75 -9.78
CA ARG A 79 -9.99 12.84 -8.79
C ARG A 79 -8.86 13.80 -9.16
N LYS A 80 -9.09 15.08 -8.84
CA LYS A 80 -8.12 16.17 -9.02
C LYS A 80 -7.51 16.64 -7.70
N THR A 81 -7.78 15.92 -6.62
CA THR A 81 -7.36 16.26 -5.26
C THR A 81 -6.86 15.02 -4.53
N CYS A 82 -5.88 15.23 -3.66
CA CYS A 82 -5.29 14.19 -2.83
C CYS A 82 -6.32 13.74 -1.80
N PRO A 83 -6.60 12.42 -1.67
CA PRO A 83 -7.56 11.93 -0.68
C PRO A 83 -7.10 12.15 0.76
N ASN A 84 -5.80 12.34 1.00
CA ASN A 84 -5.26 12.57 2.34
C ASN A 84 -5.33 14.05 2.77
N CYS A 85 -4.84 14.99 1.95
CA CYS A 85 -4.71 16.40 2.34
C CYS A 85 -5.58 17.39 1.54
N GLY A 86 -6.27 16.93 0.48
CA GLY A 86 -7.05 17.79 -0.42
C GLY A 86 -6.23 18.61 -1.42
N GLY A 87 -4.90 18.56 -1.36
CA GLY A 87 -4.02 19.26 -2.30
C GLY A 87 -4.24 18.85 -3.77
N PRO A 88 -4.06 19.75 -4.74
CA PRO A 88 -4.40 19.48 -6.13
C PRO A 88 -3.42 18.46 -6.75
N VAL A 89 -3.93 17.32 -7.20
CA VAL A 89 -3.15 16.25 -7.84
C VAL A 89 -4.04 15.52 -8.83
N GLU A 90 -3.53 15.28 -10.03
CA GLU A 90 -4.28 14.53 -11.04
C GLU A 90 -4.09 13.03 -10.82
N LEU A 91 -5.15 12.35 -10.37
CA LEU A 91 -5.17 10.91 -10.16
C LEU A 91 -5.61 10.22 -11.44
N ALA A 92 -4.69 10.12 -12.41
CA ALA A 92 -4.92 9.50 -13.70
C ALA A 92 -3.99 8.29 -13.92
N GLY A 93 -4.50 7.26 -14.60
CA GLY A 93 -3.74 6.06 -14.93
C GLY A 93 -3.75 5.00 -13.84
N LYS A 94 -2.79 4.07 -13.93
CA LYS A 94 -2.53 2.99 -12.96
C LYS A 94 -1.12 3.15 -12.40
N GLY A 95 -0.93 2.81 -11.14
CA GLY A 95 0.36 2.80 -10.46
C GLY A 95 0.43 3.72 -9.25
N LEU A 96 1.67 4.08 -8.89
CA LEU A 96 2.01 4.89 -7.73
C LEU A 96 2.02 6.38 -8.09
N ILE A 97 1.25 7.18 -7.36
CA ILE A 97 1.24 8.64 -7.44
C ILE A 97 1.62 9.19 -6.07
N LYS A 98 2.70 9.96 -6.00
CA LYS A 98 3.12 10.65 -4.77
C LYS A 98 2.57 12.07 -4.73
N CYS A 99 1.84 12.41 -3.67
CA CYS A 99 1.34 13.76 -3.46
C CYS A 99 2.50 14.73 -3.16
N PRO A 100 2.67 15.83 -3.93
CA PRO A 100 3.76 16.78 -3.67
C PRO A 100 3.51 17.68 -2.45
N TYR A 101 2.30 17.67 -1.88
CA TYR A 101 1.93 18.54 -0.75
C TYR A 101 2.09 17.86 0.61
N CYS A 102 1.64 16.62 0.75
CA CYS A 102 1.72 15.87 2.01
C CYS A 102 2.60 14.62 1.94
N GLY A 103 3.14 14.28 0.77
CA GLY A 103 3.98 13.09 0.60
C GLY A 103 3.22 11.75 0.59
N ALA A 104 1.89 11.75 0.74
CA ALA A 104 1.09 10.54 0.67
C ALA A 104 1.28 9.80 -0.65
N GLU A 105 1.38 8.48 -0.56
CA GLU A 105 1.47 7.59 -1.72
C GLU A 105 0.08 7.05 -2.05
N ILE A 106 -0.35 7.24 -3.29
CA ILE A 106 -1.69 6.88 -3.78
C ILE A 106 -1.51 5.79 -4.83
N PHE A 107 -2.29 4.74 -4.72
CA PHE A 107 -2.15 3.51 -5.48
C PHE A 107 -3.41 3.25 -6.30
N LEU A 108 -3.27 3.26 -7.63
CA LEU A 108 -4.35 3.09 -8.63
C LEU A 108 -4.21 1.82 -9.45
#